data_AF-A0A563D825-F1
#
_entry.id   AF-A0A563D825-F1
#
_cell.length_a   1.000
_cell.length_b   1.000
_cell.length_c   1.000
_cell.angle_alpha   90.00
_cell.angle_beta   90.00
_cell.angle_gamma   90.00
#
_symmetry.space_group_name_H-M   'P 1'
#
loop_
_entity.id
_entity.type
_entity.pdbx_description
1 polymer ?
#
loop_
_entity_poly.entity_id
_entity_poly.type
_entity_poly.pdbx_seq_one_letter_code
_entity_poly.pdbx_strand_id
1 'polypeptide(L)'
;MPRDTRPTFVWPKLVATIEDARYLDRRWLTAVAAVLIAMTIAAVKALLLIPGLDSSVVNLLTRGFATFLPRGWATGAAWVAGVAGVLLIGDFTNYTKQQKALHSLKATRCEAYNTLLLFALWEEQAFRSGSERWSWCERVRASVCFGLAHVVNIWYSFAAGTALSMTGFGFLLVYLWYYRKYRSQIIATAAAATVHALYNAIALSLIAVTAAVYLAINIAKML
;
A
#
# COMPACT_ATOMS: atom_id res chain seq x y z
N MET A 1 -0.18 7.32 14.82
CA MET A 1 -1.52 6.69 14.74
C MET A 1 -2.18 6.72 16.09
N PRO A 2 -3.50 6.97 16.20
CA PRO A 2 -4.23 6.67 17.44
C PRO A 2 -3.97 5.21 17.81
N ARG A 3 -3.54 4.95 19.05
CA ARG A 3 -3.25 3.59 19.49
C ARG A 3 -4.57 2.88 19.77
N ASP A 4 -4.90 1.83 19.02
CA ASP A 4 -5.89 0.88 19.50
C ASP A 4 -5.30 0.14 20.71
N THR A 5 -6.00 0.20 21.83
CA THR A 5 -5.66 -0.54 23.05
C THR A 5 -5.85 -2.06 22.90
N ARG A 6 -6.50 -2.53 21.82
CA ARG A 6 -6.73 -3.95 21.51
C ARG A 6 -6.51 -4.24 20.02
N PRO A 7 -5.27 -4.13 19.50
CA PRO A 7 -5.01 -4.33 18.09
C PRO A 7 -5.40 -5.75 17.67
N THR A 8 -6.28 -5.87 16.68
CA THR A 8 -6.69 -7.17 16.16
C THR A 8 -5.59 -7.73 15.25
N PHE A 9 -5.15 -8.94 15.57
CA PHE A 9 -4.17 -9.69 14.78
C PHE A 9 -4.88 -10.64 13.81
N VAL A 10 -4.59 -10.50 12.52
CA VAL A 10 -5.09 -11.33 11.42
C VAL A 10 -3.90 -11.85 10.61
N TRP A 11 -3.86 -13.14 10.35
CA TRP A 11 -2.80 -13.77 9.56
C TRP A 11 -3.34 -14.34 8.25
N PRO A 12 -2.48 -14.61 7.23
CA PRO A 12 -2.95 -14.96 5.89
C PRO A 12 -3.88 -16.18 5.86
N LYS A 13 -3.56 -17.26 6.59
CA LYS A 13 -4.42 -18.45 6.65
C LYS A 13 -5.80 -18.16 7.23
N LEU A 14 -5.93 -17.25 8.20
CA LEU A 14 -7.23 -16.86 8.75
C LEU A 14 -8.09 -16.14 7.70
N VAL A 15 -7.48 -15.29 6.86
CA VAL A 15 -8.20 -14.62 5.75
C VAL A 15 -8.81 -15.66 4.82
N ALA A 16 -8.06 -16.71 4.46
CA ALA A 16 -8.58 -17.80 3.63
C ALA A 16 -9.77 -18.51 4.30
N THR A 17 -9.70 -18.79 5.60
CA THR A 17 -10.82 -19.39 6.33
C THR A 17 -12.07 -18.50 6.35
N ILE A 18 -11.91 -17.18 6.45
CA ILE A 18 -13.01 -16.22 6.41
C ILE A 18 -13.63 -16.16 5.00
N GLU A 19 -12.80 -16.25 3.94
CA GLU A 19 -13.25 -16.35 2.55
C GLU A 19 -14.03 -17.65 2.30
N ASP A 20 -13.51 -18.80 2.75
CA ASP A 20 -14.15 -20.12 2.63
C ASP A 20 -15.51 -20.16 3.34
N ALA A 21 -15.62 -19.48 4.48
CA ALA A 21 -16.87 -19.32 5.23
C ALA A 21 -17.85 -18.29 4.60
N ARG A 22 -17.55 -17.78 3.40
CA ARG A 22 -18.37 -16.84 2.62
C ARG A 22 -18.67 -15.50 3.30
N TYR A 23 -17.83 -15.09 4.24
CA TYR A 23 -17.87 -13.72 4.77
C TYR A 23 -17.31 -12.71 3.77
N LEU A 24 -16.38 -13.14 2.91
CA LEU A 24 -15.79 -12.33 1.84
C LEU A 24 -16.22 -12.87 0.48
N ASP A 25 -16.73 -11.99 -0.38
CA ASP A 25 -16.96 -12.31 -1.79
C ASP A 25 -15.78 -11.79 -2.60
N ARG A 26 -14.90 -12.70 -3.01
CA ARG A 26 -13.69 -12.34 -3.75
C ARG A 26 -13.97 -11.67 -5.08
N ARG A 27 -15.07 -11.99 -5.78
CA ARG A 27 -15.42 -11.35 -7.05
C ARG A 27 -15.78 -9.89 -6.82
N TRP A 28 -16.62 -9.64 -5.81
CA TRP A 28 -16.95 -8.29 -5.38
C TRP A 28 -15.70 -7.50 -4.95
N LEU A 29 -14.86 -8.08 -4.09
CA LEU A 29 -13.63 -7.41 -3.64
C LEU A 29 -12.65 -7.13 -4.78
N THR A 30 -12.59 -8.01 -5.79
CA THR A 30 -11.78 -7.80 -7.01
C THR A 30 -12.33 -6.62 -7.83
N ALA A 31 -13.65 -6.51 -7.97
CA ALA A 31 -14.28 -5.38 -8.64
C ALA A 31 -13.99 -4.05 -7.90
N VAL A 32 -14.08 -4.04 -6.56
CA VAL A 32 -13.71 -2.87 -5.76
C VAL A 32 -12.22 -2.51 -5.97
N ALA A 33 -11.32 -3.49 -5.94
CA ALA A 33 -9.90 -3.26 -6.17
C ALA A 33 -9.62 -2.68 -7.57
N ALA A 34 -10.30 -3.19 -8.60
CA ALA A 34 -10.17 -2.67 -9.97
C ALA A 34 -10.64 -1.20 -10.09
N VAL A 35 -11.76 -0.86 -9.44
CA VAL A 35 -12.24 0.54 -9.37
C VAL A 35 -11.23 1.43 -8.66
N LEU A 36 -10.66 0.98 -7.52
CA LEU A 36 -9.64 1.73 -6.80
C LEU A 36 -8.38 1.95 -7.64
N ILE A 37 -7.93 0.95 -8.40
CA ILE A 37 -6.81 1.10 -9.35
C ILE A 37 -7.13 2.15 -10.42
N ALA A 38 -8.30 2.06 -11.06
CA ALA A 38 -8.70 3.02 -12.08
C ALA A 38 -8.74 4.45 -11.54
N MET A 39 -9.31 4.63 -10.35
CA MET A 39 -9.34 5.91 -9.64
C MET A 39 -7.94 6.41 -9.27
N THR A 40 -7.04 5.52 -8.84
CA THR A 40 -5.65 5.88 -8.53
C THR A 40 -4.95 6.37 -9.79
N ILE A 41 -5.06 5.66 -10.91
CA ILE A 41 -4.44 6.05 -12.19
C ILE A 41 -4.99 7.41 -12.64
N ALA A 42 -6.30 7.60 -12.58
CA ALA A 42 -6.94 8.87 -12.95
C ALA A 42 -6.46 10.02 -12.05
N ALA A 43 -6.41 9.80 -10.73
CA ALA A 43 -5.92 10.78 -9.77
C ALA A 43 -4.45 11.15 -10.00
N VAL A 44 -3.57 10.15 -10.21
CA VAL A 44 -2.15 10.40 -10.53
C VAL A 44 -2.04 11.22 -11.81
N LYS A 45 -2.75 10.86 -12.87
CA LYS A 45 -2.72 11.61 -14.14
C LYS A 45 -3.17 13.06 -13.97
N ALA A 46 -4.25 13.29 -13.23
CA ALA A 46 -4.75 14.64 -12.96
C ALA A 46 -3.75 15.46 -12.11
N LEU A 47 -3.18 14.85 -11.07
CA LEU A 47 -2.23 15.51 -10.18
C LEU A 47 -0.89 15.81 -10.86
N LEU A 48 -0.46 14.99 -11.82
CA LEU A 48 0.74 15.26 -12.62
C LEU A 48 0.60 16.49 -13.54
N LEU A 49 -0.62 17.02 -13.74
CA LEU A 49 -0.82 18.30 -14.43
C LEU A 49 -0.45 19.50 -13.56
N ILE A 50 -0.29 19.31 -12.25
CA ILE A 50 0.08 20.37 -11.31
C ILE A 50 1.62 20.43 -11.21
N PRO A 51 2.24 21.57 -11.54
CA PRO A 51 3.69 21.72 -11.47
C PRO A 51 4.24 21.37 -10.09
N GLY A 52 5.31 20.58 -10.06
CA GLY A 52 6.01 20.18 -8.83
C GLY A 52 5.51 18.87 -8.21
N LEU A 53 4.31 18.38 -8.55
CA LEU A 53 3.82 17.09 -8.04
C LEU A 53 4.41 15.87 -8.75
N ASP A 54 5.12 16.08 -9.86
CA ASP A 54 5.93 15.09 -10.57
C ASP A 54 7.24 14.75 -9.83
N SER A 55 7.67 15.63 -8.92
CA SER A 55 8.89 15.43 -8.13
C SER A 55 8.71 14.34 -7.07
N SER A 56 9.75 13.53 -6.87
CA SER A 56 9.87 12.59 -5.75
C SER A 56 10.85 13.11 -4.70
N VAL A 57 10.83 12.51 -3.51
CA VAL A 57 11.81 12.81 -2.44
C VAL A 57 13.25 12.60 -2.95
N VAL A 58 13.51 11.53 -3.70
CA VAL A 58 14.84 11.28 -4.28
C VAL A 58 15.23 12.36 -5.27
N ASN A 59 14.31 12.84 -6.10
CA ASN A 59 14.59 13.93 -7.04
C ASN A 59 14.97 15.21 -6.28
N LEU A 60 14.22 15.55 -5.23
CA LEU A 60 14.52 16.72 -4.38
C LEU A 60 15.88 16.57 -3.66
N LEU A 61 16.13 15.43 -3.04
CA LEU A 61 17.41 15.15 -2.38
C LEU A 61 18.57 15.14 -3.37
N THR A 62 18.37 14.59 -4.57
CA THR A 62 19.38 14.59 -5.64
C THR A 62 19.72 16.02 -6.04
N ARG A 63 18.72 16.90 -6.22
CA ARG A 63 18.95 18.32 -6.52
C ARG A 63 19.69 19.03 -5.39
N GLY A 64 19.32 18.76 -4.14
CA GLY A 64 20.01 19.30 -2.96
C GLY A 64 21.46 18.85 -2.88
N PHE A 65 21.72 17.54 -2.94
CA PHE A 65 23.08 16.99 -2.88
C PHE A 65 23.93 17.34 -4.10
N ALA A 66 23.32 17.60 -5.26
CA ALA A 66 24.04 18.04 -6.45
C ALA A 66 24.68 19.43 -6.29
N THR A 67 24.33 20.18 -5.23
CA THR A 67 25.04 21.42 -4.88
C THR A 67 26.41 21.17 -4.23
N PHE A 68 26.66 19.94 -3.75
CA PHE A 68 27.89 19.55 -3.06
C PHE A 68 28.63 18.37 -3.73
N LEU A 69 27.92 17.55 -4.50
CA LEU A 69 28.42 16.31 -5.10
C LEU A 69 28.14 16.29 -6.61
N PRO A 70 28.98 15.60 -7.42
CA PRO A 70 28.64 15.30 -8.81
C PRO A 70 27.30 14.57 -8.89
N ARG A 71 26.50 14.86 -9.93
CA ARG A 71 25.10 14.40 -10.03
C ARG A 71 24.91 12.88 -9.86
N GLY A 72 25.86 12.07 -10.33
CA GLY A 72 25.85 10.62 -10.14
C GLY A 72 25.93 10.22 -8.65
N TRP A 73 26.89 10.79 -7.92
CA TRP A 73 27.05 10.60 -6.47
C TRP A 73 25.90 11.22 -5.67
N ALA A 74 25.40 12.38 -6.08
CA ALA A 74 24.24 13.03 -5.47
C ALA A 74 22.99 12.13 -5.53
N THR A 75 22.78 11.48 -6.68
CA THR A 75 21.69 10.51 -6.85
C THR A 75 21.91 9.34 -5.90
N GLY A 76 23.08 8.70 -5.94
CA GLY A 76 23.39 7.58 -5.03
C GLY A 76 23.20 7.92 -3.54
N ALA A 77 23.62 9.12 -3.11
CA ALA A 77 23.43 9.59 -1.75
C ALA A 77 21.94 9.82 -1.40
N ALA A 78 21.16 10.39 -2.32
CA ALA A 78 19.72 10.57 -2.15
C ALA A 78 18.99 9.23 -1.94
N TRP A 79 19.44 8.21 -2.67
CA TRP A 79 18.93 6.85 -2.54
C TRP A 79 19.27 6.20 -1.20
N VAL A 80 20.53 6.29 -0.78
CA VAL A 80 20.96 5.75 0.53
C VAL A 80 20.23 6.44 1.67
N ALA A 81 20.12 7.78 1.64
CA ALA A 81 19.38 8.55 2.63
C ALA A 81 17.89 8.15 2.67
N GLY A 82 17.30 7.92 1.49
CA GLY A 82 15.94 7.42 1.34
C GLY A 82 15.72 6.05 1.99
N VAL A 83 16.53 5.07 1.62
CA VAL A 83 16.44 3.70 2.16
C VAL A 83 16.67 3.69 3.67
N ALA A 84 17.67 4.45 4.16
CA ALA A 84 17.91 4.60 5.58
C ALA A 84 16.68 5.21 6.30
N GLY A 85 16.05 6.23 5.71
CA GLY A 85 14.81 6.81 6.22
C GLY A 85 13.70 5.77 6.39
N VAL A 86 13.48 4.91 5.39
CA VAL A 86 12.47 3.82 5.46
C VAL A 86 12.80 2.84 6.58
N LEU A 87 14.05 2.40 6.69
CA LEU A 87 14.48 1.46 7.73
C LEU A 87 14.34 2.06 9.14
N LEU A 88 14.52 3.37 9.29
CA LEU A 88 14.40 4.08 10.56
C LEU A 88 12.96 4.33 11.00
N ILE A 89 11.96 4.21 10.11
CA ILE A 89 10.54 4.28 10.50
C ILE A 89 10.19 3.15 11.49
N GLY A 90 10.91 2.02 11.42
CA GLY A 90 10.75 0.89 12.32
C GLY A 90 9.46 0.10 12.08
N ASP A 91 9.14 -0.80 13.00
CA ASP A 91 7.94 -1.62 12.90
C ASP A 91 6.68 -0.79 13.20
N PHE A 92 5.76 -0.71 12.23
CA PHE A 92 4.45 -0.10 12.46
C PHE A 92 3.58 -0.91 13.45
N THR A 93 3.93 -2.17 13.72
CA THR A 93 3.17 -3.11 14.55
C THR A 93 4.10 -3.95 15.42
N ASN A 94 3.77 -4.08 16.71
CA ASN A 94 4.60 -4.83 17.67
C ASN A 94 4.07 -6.26 17.85
N TYR A 95 4.47 -7.18 16.96
CA TYR A 95 4.04 -8.58 17.00
C TYR A 95 4.89 -9.45 17.92
N THR A 96 4.22 -10.31 18.69
CA THR A 96 4.85 -11.39 19.46
C THR A 96 5.49 -12.45 18.54
N LYS A 97 6.39 -13.27 19.10
CA LYS A 97 7.00 -14.39 18.35
C LYS A 97 5.96 -15.37 17.77
N GLN A 98 4.89 -15.64 18.53
CA GLN A 98 3.80 -16.52 18.09
C GLN A 98 3.04 -15.92 16.89
N GLN A 99 2.74 -14.63 16.94
CA GLN A 99 2.10 -13.91 15.82
C GLN A 99 3.00 -13.92 14.58
N LYS A 100 4.31 -13.70 14.74
CA LYS A 100 5.26 -13.81 13.63
C LYS A 100 5.31 -15.22 13.03
N ALA A 101 5.17 -16.27 13.85
CA ALA A 101 5.07 -17.64 13.34
C ALA A 101 3.78 -17.88 12.53
N LEU A 102 2.66 -17.28 12.91
CA LEU A 102 1.40 -17.40 12.16
C LEU A 102 1.47 -16.76 10.76
N HIS A 103 2.37 -15.80 10.52
CA HIS A 103 2.59 -15.21 9.20
C HIS A 103 3.10 -16.20 8.15
N SER A 104 3.76 -17.29 8.56
CA SER A 104 4.25 -18.30 7.61
C SER A 104 3.13 -19.22 7.09
N LEU A 105 1.94 -19.16 7.67
CA LEU A 105 0.80 -19.97 7.25
C LEU A 105 0.14 -19.38 6.00
N LYS A 106 0.29 -20.08 4.88
CA LYS A 106 -0.13 -19.65 3.55
C LYS A 106 -1.64 -19.62 3.38
N ALA A 107 -2.17 -18.57 2.76
CA ALA A 107 -3.59 -18.44 2.43
C ALA A 107 -3.96 -19.30 1.21
N THR A 108 -3.09 -19.32 0.19
CA THR A 108 -3.31 -20.00 -1.09
C THR A 108 -2.07 -20.77 -1.53
N ARG A 109 -2.13 -21.47 -2.67
CA ARG A 109 -0.96 -22.08 -3.32
C ARG A 109 -0.07 -21.08 -4.08
N CYS A 110 -0.52 -19.83 -4.25
CA CYS A 110 0.23 -18.80 -4.98
C CYS A 110 1.12 -17.99 -4.02
N GLU A 111 2.44 -18.20 -4.08
CA GLU A 111 3.42 -17.53 -3.21
C GLU A 111 3.42 -16.00 -3.39
N ALA A 112 3.30 -15.53 -4.64
CA ALA A 112 3.23 -14.11 -4.93
C ALA A 112 2.03 -13.46 -4.21
N TYR A 113 0.83 -14.06 -4.35
CA TYR A 113 -0.35 -13.56 -3.66
C TYR A 113 -0.23 -13.65 -2.14
N ASN A 114 0.32 -14.74 -1.59
CA ASN A 114 0.53 -14.87 -0.14
C ASN A 114 1.44 -13.76 0.41
N THR A 115 2.49 -13.41 -0.34
CA THR A 115 3.41 -12.32 0.02
C THR A 115 2.71 -10.97 0.00
N LEU A 116 1.95 -10.69 -1.07
CA LEU A 116 1.16 -9.45 -1.18
C LEU A 116 0.11 -9.34 -0.07
N LEU A 117 -0.57 -10.44 0.26
CA LEU A 117 -1.54 -10.48 1.33
C LEU A 117 -0.89 -10.26 2.70
N LEU A 118 0.30 -10.82 2.93
CA LEU A 118 1.03 -10.61 4.18
C LEU A 118 1.40 -9.14 4.38
N PHE A 119 1.94 -8.48 3.35
CA PHE A 119 2.25 -7.05 3.41
C PHE A 119 1.00 -6.20 3.57
N ALA A 120 -0.06 -6.50 2.82
CA ALA A 120 -1.35 -5.85 2.98
C ALA A 120 -1.89 -5.99 4.42
N LEU A 121 -1.78 -7.16 5.04
CA LEU A 121 -2.18 -7.36 6.44
C LEU A 121 -1.39 -6.49 7.41
N TRP A 122 -0.06 -6.37 7.22
CA TRP A 122 0.75 -5.49 8.07
C TRP A 122 0.30 -4.03 7.97
N GLU A 123 0.06 -3.55 6.75
CA GLU A 123 -0.37 -2.17 6.53
C GLU A 123 -1.82 -1.94 7.00
N GLU A 124 -2.75 -2.85 6.72
CA GLU A 124 -4.14 -2.69 7.15
C GLU A 124 -4.28 -2.79 8.67
N GLN A 125 -3.49 -3.64 9.34
CA GLN A 125 -3.46 -3.69 10.80
C GLN A 125 -2.86 -2.41 11.41
N ALA A 126 -1.80 -1.88 10.81
CA ALA A 126 -1.15 -0.66 11.30
C ALA A 126 -2.00 0.60 11.12
N PHE A 127 -2.70 0.72 9.99
CA PHE A 127 -3.33 1.97 9.58
C PHE A 127 -4.86 1.97 9.73
N ARG A 128 -5.53 0.81 9.85
CA ARG A 128 -7.01 0.71 9.81
C ARG A 128 -7.65 -0.03 10.98
N SER A 129 -6.97 -1.01 11.58
CA SER A 129 -7.56 -1.76 12.71
C SER A 129 -7.91 -0.82 13.87
N GLY A 130 -9.13 -0.93 14.38
CA GLY A 130 -9.66 -0.04 15.43
C GLY A 130 -10.26 1.29 14.94
N SER A 131 -10.20 1.55 13.63
CA SER A 131 -10.65 2.83 13.06
C SER A 131 -12.14 3.11 13.20
N GLU A 132 -12.96 2.11 13.53
CA GLU A 132 -14.38 2.32 13.82
C GLU A 132 -14.60 3.24 15.03
N ARG A 133 -13.62 3.34 15.94
CA ARG A 133 -13.66 4.20 17.14
C ARG A 133 -13.03 5.58 16.91
N TRP A 134 -12.31 5.75 15.81
CA TRP A 134 -11.64 7.00 15.50
C TRP A 134 -12.63 8.06 15.04
N SER A 135 -12.32 9.31 15.39
CA SER A 135 -12.96 10.48 14.82
C SER A 135 -12.70 10.59 13.32
N TRP A 136 -13.48 11.42 12.64
CA TRP A 136 -13.28 11.68 11.21
C TRP A 136 -11.89 12.25 10.90
N CYS A 137 -11.40 13.19 11.71
CA CYS A 137 -10.08 13.78 11.53
C CYS A 137 -8.96 12.74 11.69
N GLU A 138 -9.08 11.81 12.64
CA GLU A 138 -8.10 10.74 12.83
C GLU A 138 -8.06 9.77 11.65
N ARG A 139 -9.22 9.46 11.07
CA ARG A 139 -9.35 8.65 9.86
C ARG A 139 -8.67 9.30 8.66
N VAL A 140 -8.96 10.58 8.41
CA VAL A 140 -8.32 11.35 7.34
C VAL A 140 -6.80 11.41 7.56
N ARG A 141 -6.37 11.72 8.78
CA ARG A 141 -4.94 11.75 9.14
C ARG A 141 -4.26 10.40 8.89
N ALA A 142 -4.90 9.29 9.25
CA ALA A 142 -4.35 7.95 9.01
C ALA A 142 -4.17 7.67 7.52
N SER A 143 -5.13 8.06 6.67
CA SER A 143 -5.02 7.92 5.21
C SER A 143 -3.96 8.83 4.59
N VAL A 144 -3.77 10.05 5.11
CA VAL A 144 -2.66 10.93 4.70
C VAL A 144 -1.32 10.32 5.11
N CYS A 145 -1.19 9.85 6.36
CA CYS A 145 0.02 9.16 6.81
C CYS A 145 0.34 7.93 5.97
N PHE A 146 -0.68 7.21 5.51
CA PHE A 146 -0.51 6.06 4.62
C PHE A 146 0.15 6.48 3.30
N GLY A 147 -0.37 7.50 2.61
CA GLY A 147 0.26 7.97 1.37
C GLY A 147 1.64 8.60 1.61
N LEU A 148 1.83 9.30 2.72
CA LEU A 148 3.15 9.82 3.10
C LEU A 148 4.16 8.70 3.33
N ALA A 149 3.78 7.58 3.97
CA ALA A 149 4.67 6.43 4.13
C ALA A 149 5.16 5.90 2.77
N HIS A 150 4.31 5.96 1.74
CA HIS A 150 4.68 5.58 0.37
C HIS A 150 5.57 6.63 -0.32
N VAL A 151 5.40 7.92 -0.04
CA VAL A 151 6.32 8.98 -0.51
C VAL A 151 7.69 8.86 0.16
N VAL A 152 7.72 8.56 1.45
CA VAL A 152 8.96 8.34 2.22
C VAL A 152 9.63 7.05 1.80
N ASN A 153 8.89 6.09 1.25
CA ASN A 153 9.44 4.96 0.51
C ASN A 153 10.05 5.37 -0.85
N ILE A 154 10.43 6.64 -1.04
CA ILE A 154 11.39 7.23 -1.99
C ILE A 154 11.13 7.14 -3.50
N TRP A 155 10.23 6.26 -3.92
CA TRP A 155 9.99 5.97 -5.34
C TRP A 155 8.89 6.82 -5.95
N TYR A 156 7.91 7.20 -5.15
CA TYR A 156 6.69 7.82 -5.63
C TYR A 156 6.84 9.33 -5.70
N SER A 157 6.30 9.91 -6.77
CA SER A 157 6.11 11.36 -6.87
C SER A 157 5.08 11.83 -5.83
N PHE A 158 5.05 13.13 -5.52
CA PHE A 158 4.02 13.67 -4.63
C PHE A 158 2.59 13.44 -5.17
N ALA A 159 2.42 13.44 -6.50
CA ALA A 159 1.18 13.05 -7.16
C ALA A 159 0.78 11.60 -6.78
N ALA A 160 1.72 10.65 -6.89
CA ALA A 160 1.48 9.27 -6.52
C ALA A 160 1.21 9.11 -5.01
N GLY A 161 1.95 9.81 -4.14
CA GLY A 161 1.68 9.82 -2.70
C GLY A 161 0.29 10.32 -2.31
N THR A 162 -0.16 11.38 -2.97
CA THR A 162 -1.50 11.96 -2.77
C THR A 162 -2.57 10.99 -3.24
N ALA A 163 -2.41 10.40 -4.43
CA ALA A 163 -3.31 9.38 -4.95
C ALA A 163 -3.38 8.15 -4.03
N LEU A 164 -2.24 7.68 -3.52
CA LEU A 164 -2.18 6.58 -2.55
C LEU A 164 -2.83 6.93 -1.22
N SER A 165 -2.83 8.20 -0.80
CA SER A 165 -3.62 8.65 0.36
C SER A 165 -5.12 8.45 0.12
N MET A 166 -5.61 8.79 -1.08
CA MET A 166 -7.01 8.58 -1.48
C MET A 166 -7.35 7.08 -1.56
N THR A 167 -6.47 6.27 -2.14
CA THR A 167 -6.62 4.81 -2.19
C THR A 167 -6.64 4.21 -0.79
N GLY A 168 -5.75 4.69 0.08
CA GLY A 168 -5.70 4.29 1.47
C GLY A 168 -6.96 4.64 2.25
N PHE A 169 -7.62 5.73 1.89
CA PHE A 169 -8.96 6.08 2.39
C PHE A 169 -10.03 5.15 1.81
N GLY A 170 -9.93 4.75 0.55
CA GLY A 170 -10.77 3.71 -0.06
C GLY A 170 -10.73 2.38 0.71
N PHE A 171 -9.54 1.90 1.09
CA PHE A 171 -9.40 0.70 1.94
C PHE A 171 -10.04 0.89 3.32
N LEU A 172 -9.92 2.08 3.92
CA LEU A 172 -10.60 2.42 5.17
C LEU A 172 -12.14 2.35 5.01
N LEU A 173 -12.70 2.81 3.89
CA LEU A 173 -14.14 2.71 3.62
C LEU A 173 -14.59 1.25 3.53
N VAL A 174 -13.79 0.38 2.89
CA VAL A 174 -14.05 -1.07 2.86
C VAL A 174 -14.05 -1.65 4.27
N TYR A 175 -13.03 -1.33 5.08
CA TYR A 175 -12.95 -1.74 6.48
C TYR A 175 -14.24 -1.35 7.25
N LEU A 176 -14.63 -0.07 7.19
CA LEU A 176 -15.79 0.44 7.91
C LEU A 176 -17.12 -0.16 7.41
N TRP A 177 -17.23 -0.49 6.12
CA TRP A 177 -18.40 -1.17 5.58
C TRP A 177 -18.53 -2.60 6.13
N TYR A 178 -17.44 -3.38 6.08
CA TYR A 178 -17.43 -4.74 6.63
C TYR A 178 -17.61 -4.75 8.15
N TYR A 179 -17.03 -3.79 8.87
CA TYR A 179 -17.24 -3.65 10.30
C TYR A 179 -18.71 -3.35 10.63
N ARG A 180 -19.37 -2.45 9.87
CA ARG A 180 -20.80 -2.20 10.07
C ARG A 180 -21.66 -3.44 9.84
N LYS A 181 -21.31 -4.24 8.84
CA LYS A 181 -22.05 -5.46 8.47
C LYS A 181 -21.90 -6.60 9.48
N TYR A 182 -20.69 -6.86 9.97
CA TYR A 182 -20.39 -8.04 10.79
C TYR A 182 -20.00 -7.74 12.23
N ARG A 183 -19.82 -6.45 12.59
CA ARG A 183 -19.36 -6.00 13.92
C ARG A 183 -18.07 -6.68 14.39
N SER A 184 -17.23 -7.10 13.46
CA SER A 184 -15.98 -7.83 13.71
C SER A 184 -14.81 -7.12 13.07
N GLN A 185 -13.84 -6.70 13.90
CA GLN A 185 -12.57 -6.12 13.44
C GLN A 185 -11.76 -7.12 12.61
N ILE A 186 -11.83 -8.42 12.94
CA ILE A 186 -11.13 -9.49 12.21
C ILE A 186 -11.62 -9.54 10.76
N ILE A 187 -12.93 -9.62 10.55
CA ILE A 187 -13.53 -9.68 9.20
C ILE A 187 -13.28 -8.38 8.44
N ALA A 188 -13.41 -7.23 9.11
CA ALA A 188 -13.17 -5.93 8.50
C ALA A 188 -11.71 -5.75 8.04
N THR A 189 -10.75 -6.15 8.87
CA THR A 189 -9.31 -6.12 8.55
C THR A 189 -8.99 -7.10 7.42
N ALA A 190 -9.53 -8.32 7.48
CA ALA A 190 -9.35 -9.32 6.43
C ALA A 190 -9.91 -8.82 5.07
N ALA A 191 -11.08 -8.18 5.07
CA ALA A 191 -11.67 -7.63 3.85
C ALA A 191 -10.82 -6.51 3.25
N ALA A 192 -10.38 -5.56 4.07
CA ALA A 192 -9.52 -4.47 3.62
C ALA A 192 -8.18 -5.01 3.09
N ALA A 193 -7.57 -5.96 3.80
CA ALA A 193 -6.31 -6.58 3.39
C ALA A 193 -6.46 -7.38 2.09
N THR A 194 -7.58 -8.08 1.88
CA THR A 194 -7.85 -8.77 0.62
C THR A 194 -8.01 -7.78 -0.54
N VAL A 195 -8.75 -6.68 -0.37
CA VAL A 195 -8.87 -5.63 -1.41
C VAL A 195 -7.51 -5.01 -1.71
N HIS A 196 -6.73 -4.71 -0.68
CA HIS A 196 -5.38 -4.14 -0.83
C HIS A 196 -4.44 -5.14 -1.53
N ALA A 197 -4.44 -6.42 -1.17
CA ALA A 197 -3.64 -7.44 -1.85
C ALA A 197 -4.02 -7.59 -3.33
N LEU A 198 -5.33 -7.58 -3.64
CA LEU A 198 -5.84 -7.61 -5.02
C LEU A 198 -5.45 -6.34 -5.79
N TYR A 199 -5.56 -5.18 -5.16
CA TYR A 199 -5.10 -3.90 -5.71
C TYR A 199 -3.61 -3.98 -6.08
N ASN A 200 -2.75 -4.47 -5.18
CA ASN A 200 -1.32 -4.62 -5.42
C ASN A 200 -1.02 -5.64 -6.53
N ALA A 201 -1.76 -6.75 -6.58
CA ALA A 201 -1.62 -7.75 -7.64
C ALA A 201 -1.98 -7.17 -9.02
N ILE A 202 -3.06 -6.40 -9.11
CA ILE A 202 -3.46 -5.70 -10.34
C ILE A 202 -2.41 -4.67 -10.73
N ALA A 203 -1.96 -3.83 -9.78
CA ALA A 203 -0.95 -2.80 -10.03
C ALA A 203 0.35 -3.40 -10.57
N LEU A 204 0.89 -4.44 -9.93
CA LEU A 204 2.11 -5.10 -10.36
C LEU A 204 1.96 -5.78 -11.72
N SER A 205 0.79 -6.36 -11.99
CA SER A 205 0.49 -6.95 -13.30
C SER A 205 0.48 -5.90 -14.40
N LEU A 206 -0.13 -4.73 -14.16
CA LEU A 206 -0.13 -3.61 -15.10
C LEU A 206 1.28 -3.05 -15.33
N ILE A 207 2.08 -2.93 -14.28
CA ILE A 207 3.49 -2.50 -14.38
C ILE A 207 4.29 -3.50 -15.23
N ALA A 208 4.16 -4.80 -14.97
CA ALA A 208 4.86 -5.84 -15.72
C ALA A 208 4.49 -5.82 -17.21
N VAL A 209 3.20 -5.71 -17.53
CA VAL A 209 2.73 -5.60 -18.93
C VAL A 209 3.27 -4.34 -19.60
N THR A 210 3.21 -3.19 -18.91
CA THR A 210 3.70 -1.92 -19.45
C THR A 210 5.20 -1.97 -19.71
N ALA A 211 5.98 -2.54 -18.79
CA ALA A 211 7.42 -2.71 -18.95
C ALA A 211 7.78 -3.61 -20.14
N ALA A 212 7.06 -4.73 -20.30
CA ALA A 212 7.25 -5.64 -21.43
C ALA A 212 6.94 -4.98 -22.78
N VAL A 213 5.81 -4.25 -22.87
CA VAL A 213 5.43 -3.50 -24.09
C VAL A 213 6.46 -2.42 -24.41
N TYR A 214 6.90 -1.66 -23.41
CA TYR A 214 7.91 -0.61 -23.59
C TYR A 214 9.24 -1.19 -24.11
N LEU A 215 9.69 -2.31 -23.54
CA LEU A 215 10.89 -3.00 -23.99
C LEU A 215 10.74 -3.50 -25.43
N ALA A 216 9.60 -4.11 -25.78
CA ALA A 216 9.34 -4.60 -27.13
C ALA A 216 9.37 -3.46 -28.17
N ILE A 217 8.75 -2.31 -27.85
CA ILE A 217 8.78 -1.12 -28.72
C ILE A 217 10.20 -0.60 -28.92
N ASN A 218 11.01 -0.55 -27.85
CA ASN A 218 12.39 -0.08 -27.96
C ASN A 218 13.26 -1.04 -28.79
N ILE A 219 13.09 -2.35 -28.63
CA ILE A 219 13.79 -3.35 -29.46
C ILE A 219 13.38 -3.19 -30.93
N ALA A 220 12.09 -3.06 -31.22
CA ALA A 220 11.59 -2.88 -32.58
C ALA A 220 12.11 -1.59 -33.25
N LYS A 221 12.45 -0.54 -32.48
CA LYS A 221 13.06 0.68 -33.00
C LYS A 221 14.56 0.57 -33.28
N MET A 222 15.23 -0.43 -32.72
CA MET A 222 16.66 -0.67 -32.90
C MET A 222 16.97 -1.67 -34.03
N LEU A 223 15.95 -2.38 -34.51
CA LEU A 223 15.98 -3.26 -35.68
C LEU A 223 15.60 -2.47 -36.94
#